data_AF-A0AAW0ERF8-F1
#
_entry.id   AF-A0AAW0ERF8-F1
#
_cell.length_a   1.000
_cell.length_b   1.000
_cell.length_c   1.000
_cell.angle_alpha   90.00
_cell.angle_beta   90.00
_cell.angle_gamma   90.00
#
_symmetry.space_group_name_H-M   'P 1'
#
loop_
_entity.id
_entity.type
_entity.pdbx_description
1 polymer ?
#
loop_
_entity_poly.entity_id
_entity_poly.type
_entity_poly.pdbx_seq_one_letter_code
_entity_poly.pdbx_strand_id
1 'polypeptide(L)'
;MSSHALSSSSAGRGAASASPPLRAVGRSPFYCAVCDVVFSDSHAAEAHRASRRHKEKSGELAWEARQYKKDSEVTPEDVWALVRRKQVELGVPAWGALQVREGESSSGA
;
A
#
# COMPACT_ATOMS: atom_id res chain seq x y z
N MET A 1 37.06 21.82 20.14
CA MET A 1 37.87 21.30 19.03
C MET A 1 38.44 19.98 19.50
N SER A 2 37.82 18.86 19.12
CA SER A 2 38.28 17.53 19.57
C SER A 2 38.33 16.61 18.37
N SER A 3 39.56 16.41 17.91
CA SER A 3 39.98 15.51 16.85
C SER A 3 40.13 14.11 17.42
N HIS A 4 39.61 13.10 16.74
CA HIS A 4 40.17 11.74 16.80
C HIS A 4 40.06 11.09 15.42
N ALA A 5 41.22 10.74 14.87
CA ALA A 5 41.40 9.87 13.73
C ALA A 5 42.33 8.74 14.17
N LEU A 6 41.96 7.48 13.94
CA LEU A 6 42.80 6.28 13.70
C LEU A 6 41.83 5.22 13.11
N SER A 7 41.85 4.88 11.82
CA SER A 7 42.78 4.00 11.08
C SER A 7 42.92 2.56 11.59
N SER A 8 42.60 1.65 10.65
CA SER A 8 43.18 0.33 10.36
C SER A 8 42.49 -0.93 10.90
N SER A 9 42.02 -1.75 9.94
CA SER A 9 42.28 -3.20 9.77
C SER A 9 41.31 -3.74 8.71
N SER A 10 41.56 -4.75 7.89
CA SER A 10 42.72 -5.38 7.27
C SER A 10 42.13 -6.45 6.32
N ALA A 11 42.87 -6.79 5.26
CA ALA A 11 42.87 -8.04 4.50
C ALA A 11 41.56 -8.62 3.91
N GLY A 12 41.60 -8.83 2.58
CA GLY A 12 40.67 -9.73 1.90
C GLY A 12 40.82 -9.75 0.39
N ARG A 13 42.02 -10.06 -0.13
CA ARG A 13 42.18 -10.38 -1.56
C ARG A 13 41.62 -11.79 -1.78
N GLY A 14 40.40 -11.88 -2.30
CA GLY A 14 39.82 -13.10 -2.83
C GLY A 14 39.63 -12.98 -4.33
N ALA A 15 40.69 -13.23 -5.10
CA ALA A 15 40.55 -13.52 -6.52
C ALA A 15 40.14 -15.00 -6.64
N ALA A 16 38.86 -15.24 -6.91
CA ALA A 16 38.39 -16.51 -7.46
C ALA A 16 37.90 -16.25 -8.88
N SER A 17 38.81 -16.50 -9.83
CA SER A 17 38.46 -16.77 -11.21
C SER A 17 37.63 -18.06 -11.23
N ALA A 18 36.33 -17.94 -11.43
CA ALA A 18 35.49 -19.04 -11.89
C ALA A 18 34.63 -18.49 -13.03
N SER A 19 34.80 -19.12 -14.20
CA SER A 19 34.19 -18.80 -15.48
C SER A 19 32.68 -18.49 -15.39
N PRO A 20 32.14 -17.64 -16.29
CA PRO A 20 30.72 -17.32 -16.29
C PRO A 20 29.92 -18.60 -16.58
N PRO A 21 29.03 -19.06 -15.67
CA PRO A 21 28.13 -20.14 -16.03
C PRO A 21 27.20 -19.59 -17.12
N LEU A 22 27.10 -20.39 -18.16
CA LEU A 22 26.25 -20.24 -19.33
C LEU A 22 24.91 -19.61 -18.93
N ARG A 23 24.54 -18.56 -19.68
CA ARG A 23 23.23 -17.91 -19.65
C ARG A 23 22.13 -18.98 -19.70
N ALA A 24 21.68 -19.44 -18.55
CA ALA A 24 20.32 -19.87 -18.39
C ALA A 24 19.48 -18.62 -18.66
N VAL A 25 18.74 -18.63 -19.77
CA VAL A 25 17.58 -17.74 -19.96
C VAL A 25 16.55 -18.21 -18.94
N GLY A 26 16.83 -17.94 -17.68
CA GLY A 26 16.05 -18.28 -16.51
C GLY A 26 16.19 -17.08 -15.61
N ARG A 27 15.14 -16.24 -15.59
CA ARG A 27 15.03 -15.13 -14.64
C ARG A 27 15.43 -15.67 -13.27
N SER A 28 16.44 -15.06 -12.63
CA SER A 28 16.72 -15.35 -11.22
C SER A 28 15.38 -15.24 -10.46
N PRO A 29 15.02 -16.22 -9.61
CA PRO A 29 13.74 -16.23 -8.92
C PRO A 29 13.53 -14.99 -8.05
N PHE A 30 14.62 -14.29 -7.72
CA PHE A 30 14.64 -13.10 -6.87
C PHE A 30 15.07 -11.85 -7.63
N TYR A 31 14.78 -11.77 -8.93
CA TYR A 31 15.01 -10.57 -9.74
C TYR A 31 13.82 -9.61 -9.69
N CYS A 32 14.12 -8.32 -9.55
CA CYS A 32 13.15 -7.25 -9.66
C CYS A 32 13.36 -6.47 -10.97
N ALA A 33 12.41 -6.59 -11.91
CA ALA A 33 12.48 -5.90 -13.20
C ALA A 33 12.29 -4.37 -13.11
N VAL A 34 11.52 -3.90 -12.12
CA VAL A 34 11.29 -2.46 -11.90
C VAL A 34 12.56 -1.77 -11.45
N CYS A 35 13.29 -2.40 -10.53
CA CYS A 35 14.49 -1.82 -9.93
C CYS A 35 15.78 -2.26 -10.61
N ASP A 36 15.72 -3.30 -11.44
CA ASP A 36 16.84 -3.98 -12.10
C ASP A 36 17.89 -4.49 -11.10
N VAL A 37 17.42 -5.19 -10.07
CA VAL A 37 18.25 -5.72 -8.98
C VAL A 37 17.94 -7.20 -8.77
N VAL A 38 18.97 -7.99 -8.50
CA VAL A 38 18.86 -9.42 -8.13
C VAL A 38 19.15 -9.56 -6.64
N PHE A 39 18.34 -10.37 -5.95
CA PHE A 39 18.54 -10.70 -4.55
C PHE A 39 19.02 -12.15 -4.38
N SER A 40 19.63 -12.44 -3.22
CA SER A 40 20.11 -13.78 -2.84
C SER A 40 19.01 -14.70 -2.34
N ASP A 41 17.92 -14.12 -1.84
CA ASP A 41 16.86 -14.85 -1.12
C ASP A 41 15.49 -14.20 -1.36
N SER A 42 14.44 -14.99 -1.11
CA SER A 42 13.06 -14.58 -1.30
C SER A 42 12.65 -13.46 -0.34
N HIS A 43 13.07 -13.53 0.92
CA HIS A 43 12.67 -12.57 1.94
C HIS A 43 13.18 -11.16 1.61
N ALA A 44 14.43 -11.04 1.18
CA ALA A 44 15.01 -9.78 0.72
C ALA A 44 14.30 -9.22 -0.52
N ALA A 45 13.92 -10.07 -1.48
CA ALA A 45 13.17 -9.65 -2.65
C ALA A 45 11.74 -9.17 -2.31
N GLU A 46 11.07 -9.84 -1.38
CA GLU A 46 9.73 -9.44 -0.91
C GLU A 46 9.80 -8.15 -0.09
N ALA A 47 10.74 -8.04 0.84
CA ALA A 47 10.97 -6.80 1.59
C ALA A 47 11.30 -5.63 0.66
N HIS A 48 12.06 -5.89 -0.41
CA HIS A 48 12.32 -4.91 -1.47
C HIS A 48 11.03 -4.47 -2.19
N ARG A 49 10.17 -5.41 -2.60
CA ARG A 49 8.90 -5.11 -3.29
C ARG A 49 7.94 -4.30 -2.41
N ALA A 50 7.92 -4.58 -1.11
CA ALA A 50 7.13 -3.83 -0.14
C ALA A 50 7.71 -2.43 0.17
N SER A 51 8.99 -2.18 -0.17
CA SER A 51 9.64 -0.92 0.16
C SER A 51 9.04 0.27 -0.59
N ARG A 52 9.04 1.44 0.07
CA ARG A 52 8.54 2.69 -0.51
C ARG A 52 9.19 3.00 -1.86
N ARG A 53 10.52 2.82 -1.95
CA ARG A 53 11.29 3.10 -3.18
C ARG A 53 10.87 2.22 -4.35
N HIS A 54 10.51 0.96 -4.09
CA HIS A 54 9.98 0.09 -5.14
C HIS A 54 8.61 0.58 -5.60
N LYS A 55 7.69 0.81 -4.67
CA LYS A 55 6.32 1.28 -4.97
C LYS A 55 6.29 2.65 -5.67
N GLU A 56 7.25 3.53 -5.37
CA GLU A 56 7.47 4.79 -6.09
C GLU A 56 7.88 4.53 -7.55
N LYS A 57 8.86 3.64 -7.77
CA LYS A 57 9.41 3.35 -9.11
C LYS A 57 8.46 2.49 -9.98
N SER A 58 7.67 1.61 -9.37
CA SER A 58 6.67 0.79 -10.07
C SER A 58 5.44 1.61 -10.51
N GLY A 59 5.25 2.80 -9.94
CA GLY A 59 4.06 3.62 -10.13
C GLY A 59 2.86 3.16 -9.28
N GLU A 60 3.04 2.14 -8.43
CA GLU A 60 1.99 1.63 -7.53
C GLU A 60 1.48 2.72 -6.60
N LEU A 61 2.36 3.52 -5.98
CA LEU A 61 1.93 4.63 -5.13
C LEU A 61 1.15 5.69 -5.90
N ALA A 62 1.54 5.97 -7.14
CA ALA A 62 0.84 6.95 -7.97
C ALA A 62 -0.53 6.42 -8.41
N TRP A 63 -0.66 5.12 -8.64
CA TRP A 63 -1.94 4.47 -8.91
C TRP A 63 -2.85 4.49 -7.69
N GLU A 64 -2.36 4.08 -6.52
CA GLU A 64 -3.11 4.11 -5.26
C GLU A 64 -3.58 5.53 -4.91
N ALA A 65 -2.71 6.53 -5.07
CA ALA A 65 -3.05 7.93 -4.83
C ALA A 65 -4.12 8.49 -5.79
N ARG A 66 -4.31 7.89 -6.97
CA ARG A 66 -5.35 8.29 -7.93
C ARG A 66 -6.71 7.65 -7.63
N GLN A 67 -6.75 6.55 -6.88
CA GLN A 67 -8.01 5.84 -6.60
C GLN A 67 -8.93 6.62 -5.66
N TYR A 68 -8.37 7.48 -4.80
CA TYR A 68 -9.12 8.18 -3.77
C TYR A 68 -8.87 9.68 -3.84
N LYS A 69 -9.93 10.46 -3.58
CA LYS A 69 -9.80 11.91 -3.36
C LYS A 69 -8.95 12.14 -2.12
N LYS A 70 -8.11 13.18 -2.11
CA LYS A 70 -7.34 13.51 -0.89
C LYS A 70 -8.30 13.88 0.24
N ASP A 71 -7.99 13.47 1.47
CA ASP A 71 -8.83 13.74 2.64
C ASP A 71 -9.13 15.24 2.82
N SER A 72 -8.15 16.11 2.56
CA SER A 72 -8.30 17.56 2.63
C SER A 72 -9.23 18.17 1.57
N GLU A 73 -9.54 17.41 0.51
CA GLU A 73 -10.35 17.85 -0.62
C GLU A 73 -11.79 17.29 -0.54
N VAL A 74 -12.09 16.40 0.42
CA VAL A 74 -13.43 15.84 0.62
C VAL A 74 -14.37 16.92 1.14
N THR A 75 -15.50 17.12 0.46
CA THR A 75 -16.50 18.12 0.87
C THR A 75 -17.69 17.45 1.55
N PRO A 76 -18.50 18.20 2.33
CA PRO A 76 -19.75 17.68 2.87
C PRO A 76 -20.66 17.06 1.80
N GLU A 77 -20.72 17.65 0.60
CA GLU A 77 -21.50 17.14 -0.53
C GLU A 77 -21.07 15.72 -0.95
N ASP A 78 -19.76 15.44 -0.96
CA ASP A 78 -19.22 14.12 -1.27
C ASP A 78 -19.69 13.08 -0.24
N VAL A 79 -19.66 13.46 1.05
CA VAL A 79 -20.12 12.60 2.16
C VAL A 79 -21.62 12.34 2.02
N TRP A 80 -22.43 13.39 1.82
CA TRP A 80 -23.87 13.21 1.64
C TRP A 80 -24.22 12.41 0.38
N ALA A 81 -23.43 12.51 -0.69
CA ALA A 81 -23.59 11.68 -1.88
C ALA A 81 -23.32 10.21 -1.59
N LEU A 82 -22.29 9.90 -0.79
CA LEU A 82 -22.00 8.54 -0.33
C LEU A 82 -23.15 7.99 0.54
N VAL A 83 -23.66 8.78 1.48
CA VAL A 83 -24.79 8.42 2.33
C VAL A 83 -26.03 8.08 1.50
N ARG A 84 -26.40 8.95 0.54
CA ARG A 84 -27.54 8.70 -0.35
C ARG A 84 -27.38 7.41 -1.15
N ARG A 85 -26.19 7.15 -1.68
CA ARG A 85 -25.90 5.90 -2.40
C ARG A 85 -26.11 4.68 -1.51
N LYS A 86 -25.64 4.75 -0.25
CA LYS A 86 -25.81 3.65 0.72
C LYS A 86 -27.24 3.46 1.19
N GLN A 87 -28.03 4.54 1.34
CA GLN A 87 -29.45 4.42 1.65
C GLN A 87 -30.21 3.65 0.57
N VAL A 88 -29.92 3.90 -0.71
CA VAL A 88 -30.51 3.15 -1.82
C VAL A 88 -30.06 1.69 -1.81
N GLU A 89 -28.76 1.44 -1.66
CA GLU A 89 -28.20 0.07 -1.62
C GLU A 89 -28.82 -0.78 -0.50
N LEU A 90 -29.05 -0.18 0.67
CA LEU A 90 -29.59 -0.87 1.83
C LEU A 90 -31.12 -0.82 1.92
N GLY A 91 -31.80 -0.14 0.99
CA GLY A 91 -33.25 0.07 1.06
C GLY A 91 -33.71 0.83 2.30
N VAL A 92 -32.82 1.61 2.93
CA VAL A 92 -33.11 2.34 4.16
C VAL A 92 -33.88 3.61 3.79
N PRO A 93 -35.12 3.76 4.27
CA PRO A 93 -35.89 4.97 4.01
C PRO A 93 -35.20 6.19 4.62
N ALA A 94 -35.40 7.36 4.01
CA ALA A 94 -34.95 8.61 4.59
C ALA A 94 -35.59 8.80 5.98
N TRP A 95 -34.85 9.43 6.89
CA TRP A 95 -35.33 9.65 8.26
C TRP A 95 -36.71 10.33 8.33
N GLY A 96 -36.99 11.27 7.44
CA GLY A 96 -38.30 11.93 7.38
C GLY A 96 -39.46 11.05 6.88
N ALA A 97 -39.19 9.88 6.32
CA ALA A 97 -40.19 8.92 5.89
C ALA A 97 -40.55 7.89 6.98
N LEU A 98 -39.83 7.89 8.11
CA LEU A 98 -40.15 7.05 9.26
C LEU A 98 -41.37 7.64 9.98
N GLN A 99 -42.51 6.94 9.92
CA GLN A 99 -43.66 7.27 10.76
C GLN A 99 -43.53 6.56 12.10
N VAL A 100 -43.43 7.32 13.19
CA VAL A 100 -43.56 6.78 14.55
C VAL A 100 -45.04 6.52 14.77
N ARG A 101 -45.42 5.25 14.85
CA ARG A 101 -46.76 4.88 15.28
C ARG A 101 -46.80 5.02 16.80
N GLU A 102 -47.28 6.15 17.29
CA GLU A 102 -47.63 6.30 18.70
C GLU A 102 -48.73 5.27 19.02
N GLY A 103 -48.39 4.31 19.88
CA GLY A 103 -49.32 3.29 20.31
C GLY A 103 -50.54 3.94 20.94
N GLU A 104 -51.71 3.70 20.35
CA GLU A 104 -53.01 3.97 20.94
C GLU A 104 -53.00 3.51 22.41
N SER A 105 -53.18 4.47 23.32
CA SER A 105 -53.55 4.19 24.70
C SER A 105 -54.79 3.30 24.67
N SER A 106 -54.62 2.01 24.95
CA SER A 106 -55.74 1.12 25.23
C SER A 106 -56.36 1.53 26.57
N SER A 107 -57.15 2.61 26.56
CA SER A 107 -58.17 2.84 27.57
C SER A 107 -59.34 1.92 27.21
N GLY A 108 -59.25 0.68 27.67
CA GLY A 108 -60.37 -0.27 27.69
C GLY A 108 -61.23 0.06 28.91
N ALA A 109 -62.50 0.36 28.62
CA ALA A 109 -63.57 0.64 29.57
C ALA A 109 -63.94 -0.56 30.45
#